data_AF-A0AAP8GEF1-F1
#
_entry.id   AF-A0AAP8GEF1-F1
#
_cell.length_a   1.000
_cell.length_b   1.000
_cell.length_c   1.000
_cell.angle_alpha   90.00
_cell.angle_beta   90.00
_cell.angle_gamma   90.00
#
_symmetry.space_group_name_H-M   'P 1'
#
loop_
_entity.id
_entity.type
_entity.pdbx_description
1 polymer ?
#
loop_
_entity_poly.entity_id
_entity_poly.type
_entity_poly.pdbx_seq_one_letter_code
_entity_poly.pdbx_strand_id
1 'polypeptide(L)'
;SSAAFFIVAALITPESDVTIHNVGINPTRSGIIDIVEKMGGNIQLFNQTTGAEPTASIRIQYTPMLQPITIEGELVPKAIDELPVIALLCTQAVGTSTIKDAEELKVKETNRIDTTADMLNLLGFELQPTNDGLII
;
A
#
# COMPACT_ATOMS: atom_id res chain seq x y z
N SER A 1 6.25 -7.41 -2.39
CA SER A 1 5.64 -6.98 -3.66
C SER A 1 4.44 -7.79 -4.09
N SER A 2 4.52 -9.04 -4.57
CA SER A 2 3.33 -9.71 -5.14
C SER A 2 2.12 -9.86 -4.20
N ALA A 3 2.35 -10.07 -2.89
CA ALA A 3 1.29 -10.14 -1.90
C ALA A 3 0.50 -8.83 -1.75
N ALA A 4 1.10 -7.68 -2.07
CA ALA A 4 0.49 -6.36 -1.89
C ALA A 4 -0.82 -6.20 -2.67
N PHE A 5 -0.89 -6.74 -3.88
CA PHE A 5 -2.09 -6.69 -4.70
C PHE A 5 -3.27 -7.42 -4.05
N PHE A 6 -3.02 -8.59 -3.45
CA PHE A 6 -4.05 -9.35 -2.75
C PHE A 6 -4.43 -8.72 -1.40
N ILE A 7 -3.46 -8.12 -0.70
CA ILE A 7 -3.72 -7.34 0.52
C ILE A 7 -4.70 -6.20 0.20
N VAL A 8 -4.38 -5.36 -0.79
CA VAL A 8 -5.25 -4.24 -1.17
C VAL A 8 -6.61 -4.73 -1.67
N ALA A 9 -6.66 -5.74 -2.54
CA ALA A 9 -7.91 -6.27 -3.05
C ALA A 9 -8.85 -6.77 -1.93
N ALA A 10 -8.31 -7.49 -0.95
CA ALA A 10 -9.08 -7.99 0.19
C ALA A 10 -9.56 -6.88 1.13
N LEU A 11 -8.76 -5.83 1.34
CA LEU A 11 -9.14 -4.70 2.19
C LEU A 11 -10.33 -3.91 1.63
N ILE A 12 -10.41 -3.77 0.29
CA ILE A 12 -11.36 -2.87 -0.37
C ILE A 12 -12.62 -3.57 -0.89
N THR A 13 -12.62 -4.90 -0.95
CA THR A 13 -13.76 -5.68 -1.49
C THR A 13 -14.64 -6.19 -0.36
N PRO A 14 -15.93 -5.79 -0.28
CA PRO A 14 -16.85 -6.25 0.76
C PRO A 14 -16.87 -7.78 0.93
N GLU A 15 -17.05 -8.22 2.17
CA GLU A 15 -17.13 -9.64 2.56
C GLU A 15 -15.86 -10.48 2.31
N SER A 16 -14.75 -9.85 1.91
CA SER A 16 -13.49 -10.56 1.68
C SER A 16 -12.82 -11.01 2.97
N ASP A 17 -12.27 -12.23 2.92
CA ASP A 17 -11.41 -12.83 3.94
C ASP A 17 -10.36 -13.72 3.23
N VAL A 18 -9.14 -13.20 3.11
CA VAL A 18 -8.07 -13.81 2.34
C VAL A 18 -6.90 -14.12 3.26
N THR A 19 -6.36 -15.33 3.16
CA THR A 19 -5.10 -15.69 3.83
C THR A 19 -4.03 -15.96 2.79
N ILE A 20 -2.91 -15.25 2.92
CA ILE A 20 -1.71 -15.46 2.10
C ILE A 20 -0.65 -16.11 2.98
N HIS A 21 -0.20 -17.30 2.61
CA HIS A 21 0.80 -18.05 3.37
C HIS A 21 2.22 -17.71 2.94
N ASN A 22 3.16 -17.80 3.89
CA ASN A 22 4.59 -17.71 3.66
C ASN A 22 5.03 -16.41 2.93
N VAL A 23 4.46 -15.28 3.34
CA VAL A 23 4.82 -13.95 2.84
C VAL A 23 6.06 -13.46 3.58
N GLY A 24 7.05 -12.95 2.86
CA GLY A 24 8.21 -12.30 3.46
C GLY A 24 7.80 -11.03 4.22
N ILE A 25 8.24 -10.91 5.47
CA ILE A 25 7.97 -9.79 6.38
C ILE A 25 9.26 -9.08 6.79
N ASN A 26 10.24 -9.05 5.89
CA ASN A 26 11.48 -8.31 6.10
C ASN A 26 11.17 -6.82 6.33
N PRO A 27 11.60 -6.21 7.46
CA PRO A 27 11.25 -4.83 7.82
C PRO A 27 11.62 -3.76 6.79
N THR A 28 12.53 -4.08 5.87
CA THR A 28 12.96 -3.21 4.76
C THR A 28 12.04 -3.28 3.54
N ARG A 29 11.09 -4.23 3.51
CA ARG A 29 10.21 -4.54 2.37
C ARG A 29 8.74 -4.71 2.76
N SER A 30 8.42 -4.55 4.04
CA SER A 30 7.09 -4.78 4.61
C SER A 30 6.32 -3.49 4.84
N GLY A 31 6.70 -2.37 4.23
CA GLY A 31 6.09 -1.05 4.52
C GLY A 31 4.58 -1.00 4.28
N ILE A 32 4.05 -1.82 3.35
CA ILE A 32 2.60 -1.95 3.17
C ILE A 32 1.88 -2.46 4.42
N ILE A 33 2.49 -3.33 5.23
CA ILE A 33 1.89 -3.83 6.48
C ILE A 33 1.74 -2.67 7.46
N ASP A 34 2.82 -1.91 7.68
CA ASP A 34 2.82 -0.72 8.54
C ASP A 34 1.79 0.33 8.08
N ILE A 35 1.65 0.52 6.76
CA ILE A 35 0.69 1.46 6.16
C ILE A 35 -0.74 0.99 6.40
N VAL A 36 -1.05 -0.27 6.12
CA VAL A 36 -2.38 -0.84 6.34
C VAL A 36 -2.78 -0.74 7.81
N GLU A 37 -1.88 -1.05 8.74
CA GLU A 37 -2.14 -0.91 10.18
C GLU A 37 -2.43 0.55 10.56
N LYS A 38 -1.66 1.51 10.04
CA LYS A 38 -1.88 2.95 10.29
C LYS A 38 -3.19 3.48 9.69
N MET A 39 -3.64 2.92 8.57
CA MET A 39 -4.93 3.22 7.96
C MET A 39 -6.10 2.54 8.68
N GLY A 40 -5.84 1.70 9.69
CA GLY A 40 -6.87 0.95 10.41
C GLY A 40 -7.39 -0.28 9.65
N GLY A 41 -6.64 -0.78 8.68
CA GLY A 41 -6.97 -1.96 7.91
C GLY A 41 -6.96 -3.24 8.75
N ASN A 42 -7.88 -4.15 8.46
CA ASN A 42 -7.97 -5.46 9.10
C ASN A 42 -6.93 -6.42 8.50
N ILE A 43 -5.76 -6.44 9.12
CA ILE A 43 -4.63 -7.29 8.78
C ILE A 43 -4.12 -8.01 10.04
N GLN A 44 -3.87 -9.31 9.93
CA GLN A 44 -3.35 -10.12 11.02
C GLN A 44 -2.20 -11.00 10.55
N LEU A 45 -1.06 -10.93 11.24
CA LEU A 45 0.11 -11.78 11.01
C LEU A 45 0.14 -12.93 12.01
N PHE A 46 0.37 -14.15 11.52
CA PHE A 46 0.53 -15.34 12.36
C PHE A 46 1.52 -16.33 11.72
N ASN A 47 1.96 -17.34 12.49
CA ASN A 47 3.00 -18.28 12.07
C ASN A 47 4.29 -17.57 11.61
N GLN A 48 4.73 -16.58 12.37
CA GLN A 48 5.94 -15.81 12.04
C GLN A 48 7.19 -16.68 12.22
N THR A 49 8.07 -16.67 11.24
CA THR A 49 9.38 -17.31 11.29
C THR A 49 10.46 -16.29 11.65
N THR A 50 11.57 -16.77 12.21
CA THR A 50 12.76 -15.96 12.49
C THR A 50 13.88 -16.36 11.54
N GLY A 51 14.81 -15.44 11.28
CA GLY A 51 15.95 -15.68 10.40
C GLY A 51 16.31 -14.47 9.54
N ALA A 52 17.17 -14.71 8.54
CA ALA A 52 17.61 -13.67 7.61
C ALA A 52 16.47 -13.14 6.73
N GLU A 53 15.55 -14.03 6.33
CA GLU A 53 14.34 -13.68 5.59
C GLU A 53 13.11 -14.17 6.37
N PRO A 54 12.62 -13.38 7.34
CA PRO A 54 11.46 -13.78 8.14
C PRO A 54 10.20 -13.80 7.26
N THR A 55 9.31 -14.73 7.54
CA THR A 55 8.03 -14.91 6.84
C THR A 55 6.86 -15.00 7.81
N ALA A 56 5.65 -14.76 7.33
CA ALA A 56 4.41 -14.95 8.08
C ALA A 56 3.28 -15.45 7.17
N SER A 57 2.22 -15.99 7.76
CA SER A 57 0.91 -16.00 7.13
C SER A 57 0.20 -14.69 7.46
N ILE A 58 -0.43 -14.08 6.46
CA ILE A 58 -1.16 -12.81 6.60
C ILE A 58 -2.61 -13.10 6.28
N ARG A 59 -3.51 -12.88 7.24
CA ARG A 59 -4.96 -12.84 7.01
C ARG A 59 -5.39 -11.39 6.85
N ILE A 60 -6.15 -11.12 5.79
CA ILE A 60 -6.65 -9.80 5.43
C ILE A 60 -8.14 -9.91 5.24
N GLN A 61 -8.89 -9.00 5.86
CA GLN A 61 -10.33 -8.95 5.72
C GLN A 61 -10.77 -7.56 5.25
N TYR A 62 -11.95 -7.51 4.64
CA TYR A 62 -12.57 -6.26 4.24
C TYR A 62 -12.57 -5.23 5.38
N THR A 63 -12.17 -4.00 5.07
CA THR A 63 -12.17 -2.88 6.02
C THR A 63 -13.16 -1.82 5.53
N PRO A 64 -14.29 -1.60 6.23
CA PRO A 64 -15.34 -0.70 5.76
C PRO A 64 -14.97 0.79 5.81
N MET A 65 -14.00 1.17 6.65
CA MET A 65 -13.61 2.56 6.85
C MET A 65 -12.12 2.67 7.11
N LEU A 66 -11.36 2.93 6.05
CA LEU A 66 -9.94 3.24 6.15
C LEU A 66 -9.73 4.72 6.49
N GLN A 67 -8.72 4.98 7.31
CA GLN A 67 -8.29 6.33 7.64
C GLN A 67 -7.27 6.84 6.61
N PRO A 68 -7.29 8.13 6.26
CA PRO A 68 -6.28 8.72 5.41
C PRO A 68 -4.90 8.68 6.08
N ILE A 69 -3.85 8.70 5.27
CA ILE A 69 -2.47 8.59 5.76
C ILE A 69 -1.52 9.52 5.01
N THR A 70 -0.51 10.01 5.72
CA THR A 70 0.69 10.61 5.12
C THR A 70 1.82 9.57 5.09
N ILE A 71 2.29 9.22 3.90
CA ILE A 71 3.42 8.32 3.64
C ILE A 71 4.61 9.18 3.24
N GLU A 72 5.60 9.29 4.13
CA GLU A 72 6.80 10.11 3.96
C GLU A 72 7.99 9.48 4.72
N GLY A 73 9.20 9.99 4.47
CA GLY A 73 10.43 9.52 5.12
C GLY A 73 10.64 8.01 5.02
N GLU A 74 10.93 7.35 6.15
CA GLU A 74 11.32 5.94 6.22
C GLU A 74 10.25 4.94 5.74
N LEU A 75 8.99 5.35 5.56
CA LEU A 75 7.96 4.47 4.99
C LEU A 75 8.09 4.30 3.48
N VAL A 76 8.58 5.33 2.79
CA VAL A 76 8.70 5.36 1.33
C VAL A 76 9.64 4.27 0.81
N PRO A 77 10.90 4.16 1.25
CA PRO A 77 11.80 3.13 0.74
C PRO A 77 11.33 1.71 1.09
N LYS A 78 10.56 1.53 2.18
CA LYS A 78 10.02 0.22 2.59
C LYS A 78 8.86 -0.29 1.74
N ALA A 79 8.22 0.61 0.99
CA ALA A 79 7.02 0.32 0.19
C ALA A 79 7.12 0.88 -1.24
N ILE A 80 8.31 1.26 -1.69
CA ILE A 80 8.50 2.04 -2.94
C ILE A 80 7.86 1.36 -4.14
N ASP A 81 8.02 0.04 -4.27
CA ASP A 81 7.44 -0.72 -5.38
C ASP A 81 5.92 -0.91 -5.24
N GLU A 82 5.39 -0.80 -4.03
CA GLU A 82 3.98 -0.97 -3.68
C GLU A 82 3.17 0.35 -3.68
N LEU A 83 3.83 1.50 -3.72
CA LEU A 83 3.16 2.81 -3.71
C LEU A 83 2.03 2.96 -4.75
N PRO A 84 2.14 2.45 -6.01
CA PRO A 84 1.03 2.51 -6.96
C PRO A 84 -0.23 1.78 -6.49
N VAL A 85 -0.09 0.59 -5.88
CA VAL A 85 -1.27 -0.16 -5.38
C VAL A 85 -1.75 0.38 -4.03
N ILE A 86 -0.86 0.97 -3.24
CA ILE A 86 -1.24 1.71 -2.03
C ILE A 86 -2.00 2.99 -2.38
N ALA A 87 -1.67 3.66 -3.50
CA ALA A 87 -2.44 4.82 -3.95
C ALA A 87 -3.91 4.44 -4.21
N LEU A 88 -4.16 3.27 -4.82
CA LEU A 88 -5.51 2.71 -4.94
C LEU A 88 -6.15 2.46 -3.57
N LEU A 89 -5.41 1.92 -2.60
CA LEU A 89 -5.93 1.76 -1.22
C LEU A 89 -6.34 3.10 -0.60
N CYS A 90 -5.52 4.15 -0.79
CA CYS A 90 -5.79 5.49 -0.29
C CYS A 90 -7.08 6.09 -0.86
N THR A 91 -7.44 5.79 -2.10
CA THR A 91 -8.73 6.24 -2.70
C THR A 91 -9.96 5.70 -1.96
N GLN A 92 -9.80 4.68 -1.12
CA GLN A 92 -10.89 4.07 -0.35
C GLN A 92 -10.98 4.63 1.07
N ALA A 93 -10.08 5.53 1.47
CA ALA A 93 -10.12 6.21 2.76
C ALA A 93 -11.01 7.46 2.70
N VAL A 94 -11.64 7.81 3.83
CA VAL A 94 -12.45 9.04 3.93
C VAL A 94 -11.54 10.20 4.36
N GLY A 95 -11.17 11.05 3.41
CA GLY A 95 -10.29 12.21 3.65
C GLY A 95 -9.19 12.27 2.60
N THR A 96 -8.15 13.04 2.88
CA THR A 96 -7.00 13.22 1.97
C THR A 96 -5.78 12.46 2.48
N SER A 97 -5.25 11.58 1.66
CA SER A 97 -3.96 10.93 1.88
C SER A 97 -2.85 11.65 1.10
N THR A 98 -1.60 11.48 1.50
CA THR A 98 -0.47 12.12 0.83
C THR A 98 0.73 11.18 0.80
N ILE A 99 1.36 11.06 -0.37
CA ILE A 99 2.64 10.40 -0.56
C ILE A 99 3.67 11.49 -0.89
N LYS A 100 4.79 11.53 -0.16
CA LYS A 100 5.91 12.46 -0.35
C LYS A 100 7.24 11.71 -0.40
N ASP A 101 8.33 12.42 -0.69
CA ASP A 101 9.71 11.89 -0.70
C ASP A 101 9.91 10.67 -1.63
N ALA A 102 9.06 10.54 -2.66
CA ALA A 102 8.99 9.41 -3.58
C ALA A 102 9.45 9.77 -5.00
N GLU A 103 10.33 10.77 -5.16
CA GLU A 103 10.85 11.21 -6.46
C GLU A 103 11.51 10.07 -7.26
N GLU A 104 12.01 9.01 -6.59
CA GLU A 104 12.56 7.82 -7.23
C GLU A 104 11.55 7.14 -8.17
N LEU A 105 10.24 7.26 -7.91
CA LEU A 105 9.20 6.70 -8.77
C LEU A 105 9.11 7.36 -10.15
N LYS A 106 9.65 8.58 -10.33
CA LYS A 106 9.66 9.25 -11.63
C LYS A 106 10.68 8.67 -12.60
N VAL A 107 11.74 8.04 -12.07
CA VAL A 107 12.91 7.58 -12.83
C VAL A 107 13.01 6.05 -12.94
N LYS A 108 11.98 5.31 -12.49
CA LYS A 108 11.86 3.87 -12.73
C LYS A 108 11.63 3.59 -14.23
N GLU A 109 11.31 2.34 -14.58
CA GLU A 109 11.00 1.91 -15.96
C GLU A 109 9.94 2.78 -16.67
N THR A 110 9.10 3.44 -15.89
CA THR A 110 8.13 4.46 -16.32
C THR A 110 7.99 5.47 -15.18
N ASN A 111 7.54 6.69 -15.48
CA ASN A 111 7.14 7.64 -14.44
C ASN A 111 5.87 7.11 -13.74
N ARG A 112 6.07 6.39 -12.64
CA ARG A 112 5.01 5.67 -11.93
C ARG A 112 4.10 6.62 -11.15
N ILE A 113 4.54 7.83 -10.80
CA ILE A 113 3.69 8.86 -10.19
C ILE A 113 2.62 9.30 -11.19
N ASP A 114 3.05 9.80 -12.35
CA ASP A 114 2.12 10.34 -13.35
C ASP A 114 1.19 9.24 -13.89
N THR A 115 1.75 8.06 -14.20
CA THR A 115 0.95 6.94 -14.72
C THR A 115 -0.10 6.46 -13.70
N THR A 116 0.23 6.42 -12.41
CA THR A 116 -0.72 6.02 -11.36
C THR A 116 -1.85 7.04 -11.22
N ALA A 117 -1.50 8.34 -11.18
CA ALA A 117 -2.48 9.41 -11.14
C ALA A 117 -3.42 9.36 -12.36
N ASP A 118 -2.87 9.27 -13.57
CA ASP A 118 -3.66 9.22 -14.80
C ASP A 118 -4.63 8.04 -14.80
N MET A 119 -4.16 6.83 -14.49
CA MET A 119 -5.00 5.63 -14.52
C MET A 119 -6.10 5.65 -13.46
N LEU A 120 -5.81 6.11 -12.24
CA LEU A 120 -6.83 6.18 -11.19
C LEU A 120 -7.82 7.33 -11.43
N ASN A 121 -7.37 8.47 -11.97
CA ASN A 121 -8.25 9.55 -12.41
C ASN A 121 -9.21 9.09 -13.51
N LEU A 122 -8.75 8.25 -14.46
CA LEU A 122 -9.62 7.66 -15.49
C LEU A 122 -10.71 6.76 -14.90
N LEU A 123 -10.50 6.19 -13.71
CA LEU A 123 -11.50 5.40 -12.99
C LEU A 123 -12.45 6.26 -12.15
N GLY A 124 -12.28 7.58 -12.12
CA GLY A 124 -13.14 8.53 -11.41
C GLY A 124 -12.68 8.88 -10.00
N PHE A 125 -11.45 8.52 -9.62
CA PHE A 125 -10.82 9.02 -8.39
C PHE A 125 -10.19 10.41 -8.62
N GLU A 126 -9.77 11.07 -7.54
CA GLU A 126 -9.13 12.38 -7.60
C GLU A 126 -7.68 12.27 -7.10
N LEU A 127 -6.72 12.28 -8.02
CA LEU A 127 -5.30 12.22 -7.70
C LEU A 127 -4.58 13.41 -8.32
N GLN A 128 -3.80 14.11 -7.51
CA GLN A 128 -2.93 15.19 -7.96
C GLN A 128 -1.46 14.75 -7.82
N PRO A 129 -0.74 14.52 -8.93
CA PRO A 129 0.69 14.26 -8.88
C PRO A 129 1.46 15.51 -8.41
N THR A 130 2.46 15.29 -7.55
CA THR A 130 3.37 16.33 -7.07
C THR A 130 4.78 16.10 -7.62
N ASN A 131 5.74 16.94 -7.22
CA ASN A 131 7.12 16.76 -7.64
C ASN A 131 7.77 15.48 -7.07
N ASP A 132 7.30 15.07 -5.89
CA ASP A 132 7.87 14.05 -5.02
C ASP A 132 6.84 12.99 -4.59
N GLY A 133 5.66 12.93 -5.21
CA GLY A 133 4.63 11.96 -4.84
C GLY A 133 3.23 12.28 -5.36
N LEU A 134 2.22 12.08 -4.52
CA LEU A 134 0.80 12.12 -4.86
C LEU A 134 -0.02 12.71 -3.71
N ILE A 135 -1.03 13.53 -4.03
CA ILE A 135 -2.16 13.85 -3.14
C ILE A 135 -3.36 13.04 -3.66
N ILE A 136 -4.04 12.33 -2.76
CA ILE A 136 -5.10 11.33 -3.06
C ILE A 136 -6.29 11.61 -2.15
#